data_AF-B2CPL5-F1
#
_entry.id   AF-B2CPL5-F1
#
_cell.length_a   1.000
_cell.length_b   1.000
_cell.length_c   1.000
_cell.angle_alpha   90.00
_cell.angle_beta   90.00
_cell.angle_gamma   90.00
#
_symmetry.space_group_name_H-M   'P 1'
#
loop_
_entity.id
_entity.type
_entity.pdbx_description
1 polymer ?
#
loop_
_entity_poly.entity_id
_entity_poly.type
_entity_poly.pdbx_seq_one_letter_code
_entity_poly.pdbx_strand_id
1 'polypeptide(L)'
;TIAIGKMQLQQNRMIQSGDKATSQIAEINTALDMATSGDIGFGEHHLSLLCSANNIKALEDILSMAAVELSNSGIQPVREKVNMEPSYWGQLPGNMDYIVRKATINTLNMASFASQHNYPLGKIRDNHWGEYVTVLDTTSGTPFYFNFHVRDVGHTLIIGPTGAGKTVLMNFLCAEAQKFKPRMFFFDKDRGAEIFIPALNGVYTVIDPGLKCNFNPLQLEDSSENRTFILEWLRVLVTSNGESLTAQDNKILSQAVSGNFRLEKKDRRLSNVIAFLGIDTPNSLASRIAMWVGKGSHAKIFDNEVDDIDLQKARVFGFDMTELLKDPVSLAPVLLY
;
A
#
# COMPACT_ATOMS: atom_id res chain seq x y z
N THR A 1 -21.50 27.47 -44.59
CA THR A 1 -22.13 27.55 -43.25
C THR A 1 -21.96 28.96 -42.68
N ILE A 2 -22.84 29.44 -41.80
CA ILE A 2 -22.76 30.78 -41.17
C ILE A 2 -21.38 31.06 -40.55
N ALA A 3 -20.73 30.04 -39.96
CA ALA A 3 -19.39 30.13 -39.41
C ALA A 3 -18.31 30.46 -40.46
N ILE A 4 -18.34 29.80 -41.62
CA ILE A 4 -17.41 30.04 -42.75
C ILE A 4 -17.52 31.49 -43.24
N GLY A 5 -18.75 31.98 -43.42
CA GLY A 5 -18.97 33.36 -43.86
C GLY A 5 -18.47 34.40 -42.86
N LYS A 6 -18.61 34.15 -41.55
CA LYS A 6 -18.05 35.02 -40.50
C LYS A 6 -16.51 35.03 -40.52
N MET A 7 -15.87 33.87 -40.71
CA MET A 7 -14.42 33.76 -40.80
C MET A 7 -13.86 34.50 -42.03
N GLN A 8 -14.48 34.32 -43.20
CA GLN A 8 -14.11 35.05 -44.43
C GLN A 8 -14.22 36.56 -44.26
N LEU A 9 -15.31 37.03 -43.63
CA LEU A 9 -15.53 38.44 -43.38
C LEU A 9 -14.51 39.02 -42.38
N GLN A 10 -14.17 38.26 -41.32
CA GLN A 10 -13.14 38.65 -40.36
C GLN A 10 -11.76 38.71 -41.02
N GLN A 11 -11.40 37.72 -41.83
CA GLN A 11 -10.16 37.71 -42.59
C GLN A 11 -10.04 38.92 -43.51
N ASN A 12 -11.09 39.21 -44.30
CA ASN A 12 -11.09 40.35 -45.20
C ASN A 12 -10.89 41.68 -44.46
N ARG A 13 -11.48 41.83 -43.27
CA ARG A 13 -11.27 43.01 -42.43
C ARG A 13 -9.81 43.15 -41.99
N MET A 14 -9.20 42.07 -41.51
CA MET A 14 -7.80 42.07 -41.04
C MET A 14 -6.81 42.39 -42.17
N ILE A 15 -7.06 41.84 -43.37
CA ILE A 15 -6.24 42.13 -44.57
C ILE A 15 -6.40 43.59 -44.98
N GLN A 16 -7.64 44.10 -45.05
CA GLN A 16 -7.92 45.47 -45.48
C GLN A 16 -7.41 46.51 -44.49
N SER A 17 -7.42 46.22 -43.19
CA SER A 17 -6.91 47.14 -42.16
C SER A 17 -5.38 47.14 -42.06
N GLY A 18 -4.68 46.30 -42.83
CA GLY A 18 -3.22 46.14 -42.70
C GLY A 18 -2.82 45.64 -41.32
N ASP A 19 -3.61 44.73 -40.74
CA ASP A 19 -3.36 44.19 -39.41
C ASP A 19 -2.00 43.46 -39.37
N LYS A 20 -1.21 43.71 -38.32
CA LYS A 20 0.11 43.10 -38.14
C LYS A 20 0.03 41.64 -37.66
N ALA A 21 -1.16 41.14 -37.31
CA ALA A 21 -1.39 39.76 -36.88
C ALA A 21 -1.37 38.75 -38.05
N THR A 22 -0.25 38.65 -38.77
CA THR A 22 -0.10 37.79 -39.95
C THR A 22 -0.30 36.30 -39.66
N SER A 23 0.07 35.83 -38.46
CA SER A 23 -0.16 34.45 -38.03
C SER A 23 -1.64 34.12 -37.89
N GLN A 24 -2.46 35.02 -37.34
CA GLN A 24 -3.90 34.81 -37.20
C GLN A 24 -4.60 34.75 -38.56
N ILE A 25 -4.16 35.55 -39.54
CA ILE A 25 -4.67 35.50 -40.91
C ILE A 25 -4.36 34.13 -41.54
N ALA A 26 -3.16 33.59 -41.31
CA ALA A 26 -2.77 32.26 -41.77
C ALA A 26 -3.59 31.14 -41.09
N GLU A 27 -3.82 31.23 -39.77
CA GLU A 27 -4.69 30.29 -39.04
C GLU A 27 -6.14 30.30 -39.56
N ILE A 28 -6.68 31.47 -39.89
CA ILE A 28 -8.01 31.57 -40.50
C ILE A 28 -8.03 30.91 -41.89
N ASN A 29 -6.98 31.07 -42.70
CA ASN A 29 -6.87 30.36 -43.99
C ASN A 29 -6.92 28.85 -43.79
N THR A 30 -6.08 28.31 -42.89
CA THR A 30 -6.05 26.88 -42.60
C THR A 30 -7.41 26.38 -42.13
N ALA A 31 -8.07 27.10 -41.21
CA ALA A 31 -9.39 26.73 -40.73
C ALA A 31 -10.46 26.77 -41.84
N LEU A 32 -10.38 27.72 -42.77
CA LEU A 32 -11.29 27.81 -43.93
C LEU A 32 -11.08 26.63 -44.89
N ASP A 33 -9.83 26.26 -45.16
CA ASP A 33 -9.49 25.12 -46.00
C ASP A 33 -10.04 23.82 -45.38
N MET A 34 -9.75 23.56 -44.10
CA MET A 34 -10.24 22.38 -43.37
C MET A 34 -11.77 22.33 -43.30
N ALA A 35 -12.44 23.48 -43.19
CA ALA A 35 -13.90 23.55 -43.17
C ALA A 35 -14.50 23.27 -44.56
N THR A 36 -13.79 23.63 -45.63
CA THR A 36 -14.23 23.47 -47.02
C THR A 36 -13.96 22.05 -47.53
N SER A 37 -12.84 21.44 -47.11
CA SER A 37 -12.51 20.04 -47.38
C SER A 37 -13.40 19.05 -46.61
N GLY A 38 -14.05 19.50 -45.53
CA GLY A 38 -14.89 18.67 -44.67
C GLY A 38 -14.14 17.99 -43.53
N ASP A 39 -12.87 18.35 -43.30
CA ASP A 39 -12.07 17.80 -42.19
C ASP A 39 -12.57 18.27 -40.83
N ILE A 40 -13.19 19.46 -40.77
CA ILE A 40 -13.80 20.01 -39.55
C ILE A 40 -15.23 20.49 -39.78
N GLY A 41 -16.08 20.25 -38.80
CA GLY A 41 -17.40 20.87 -38.67
C GLY A 41 -17.36 22.03 -37.68
N PHE A 42 -18.37 22.89 -37.73
CA PHE A 42 -18.61 23.93 -36.71
C PHE A 42 -19.98 23.73 -36.08
N GLY A 43 -20.04 23.87 -34.75
CA GLY A 43 -21.27 23.75 -33.97
C GLY A 43 -21.34 24.81 -32.88
N GLU A 44 -22.53 25.01 -32.33
CA GLU A 44 -22.71 25.79 -31.11
C GLU A 44 -22.40 24.91 -29.90
N HIS A 45 -21.53 25.38 -29.03
CA HIS A 45 -21.15 24.74 -27.78
C HIS A 45 -21.50 25.65 -26.60
N HIS A 46 -21.95 25.02 -25.52
CA HIS A 46 -22.27 25.68 -24.27
C HIS A 46 -21.71 24.84 -23.12
N LEU A 47 -20.94 25.48 -22.24
CA LEU A 47 -20.45 24.89 -21.00
C LEU A 47 -20.99 25.73 -19.84
N SER A 48 -21.73 25.09 -18.94
CA SER A 48 -22.12 25.65 -17.66
C SER A 48 -21.83 24.64 -16.56
N LEU A 49 -21.43 25.15 -15.39
CA LEU A 49 -21.12 24.36 -14.20
C LEU A 49 -22.04 24.82 -13.07
N LEU A 50 -22.83 23.89 -12.54
CA LEU A 50 -23.67 24.13 -11.37
C LEU A 50 -22.91 23.72 -10.10
N CYS A 51 -22.63 24.68 -9.23
CA CYS A 51 -22.05 24.43 -7.92
C CYS A 51 -23.15 24.40 -6.85
N SER A 52 -23.08 23.44 -5.93
CA SER A 52 -24.05 23.27 -4.84
C SER A 52 -23.33 23.05 -3.51
N ALA A 53 -23.87 23.62 -2.43
CA ALA A 53 -23.34 23.49 -1.08
C ALA A 53 -24.44 23.67 -0.02
N ASN A 54 -24.19 23.18 1.20
CA ASN A 54 -25.16 23.27 2.31
C ASN A 54 -25.21 24.65 2.98
N ASN A 55 -24.30 25.57 2.64
CA ASN A 55 -24.28 26.95 3.14
C ASN A 55 -23.55 27.89 2.17
N ILE A 56 -23.76 29.20 2.33
CA ILE A 56 -23.24 30.24 1.43
C ILE A 56 -21.71 30.28 1.42
N LYS A 57 -21.04 30.11 2.57
CA LYS A 57 -19.58 30.17 2.64
C LYS A 57 -18.94 29.04 1.82
N ALA A 58 -19.42 27.81 2.03
CA ALA A 58 -18.96 26.65 1.26
C ALA A 58 -19.25 26.79 -0.25
N LEU A 59 -20.36 27.46 -0.61
CA LEU A 59 -20.67 27.73 -2.03
C LEU A 59 -19.64 28.69 -2.66
N GLU A 60 -19.26 29.75 -1.97
CA GLU A 60 -18.23 30.70 -2.44
C GLU A 60 -16.86 30.02 -2.60
N ASP A 61 -16.50 29.13 -1.67
CA ASP A 61 -15.26 28.35 -1.74
C ASP A 61 -15.26 27.44 -2.98
N ILE A 62 -16.35 26.69 -3.22
CA ILE A 62 -16.48 25.80 -4.40
C ILE A 62 -16.47 26.61 -5.71
N LEU A 63 -17.17 27.74 -5.76
CA LEU A 63 -17.18 28.61 -6.94
C LEU A 63 -15.77 29.13 -7.26
N SER A 64 -15.01 29.51 -6.23
CA SER A 64 -13.64 30.01 -6.38
C SER A 64 -12.71 28.91 -6.88
N MET A 65 -12.77 27.71 -6.29
CA MET A 65 -11.98 26.56 -6.76
C MET A 65 -12.31 26.20 -8.21
N ALA A 66 -13.60 26.10 -8.56
CA ALA A 66 -14.01 25.81 -9.93
C ALA A 66 -13.53 26.85 -10.93
N ALA A 67 -13.55 28.14 -10.56
CA ALA A 67 -13.06 29.21 -11.42
C ALA A 67 -11.55 29.11 -11.65
N VAL A 68 -10.78 28.75 -10.60
CA VAL A 68 -9.33 28.53 -10.71
C VAL A 68 -9.03 27.35 -11.64
N GLU A 69 -9.70 26.21 -11.48
CA GLU A 69 -9.45 25.02 -12.31
C GLU A 69 -9.81 25.24 -13.79
N LEU A 70 -10.91 25.94 -14.07
CA LEU A 70 -11.24 26.35 -15.44
C LEU A 70 -10.17 27.27 -16.02
N SER A 71 -9.68 28.24 -15.22
CA SER A 71 -8.62 29.16 -15.64
C SER A 71 -7.29 28.46 -15.90
N ASN A 72 -6.92 27.48 -15.07
CA ASN A 72 -5.74 26.62 -15.26
C ASN A 72 -5.81 25.83 -16.56
N SER A 73 -7.02 25.49 -17.01
CA SER A 73 -7.29 24.82 -18.29
C SER A 73 -7.39 25.80 -19.48
N GLY A 74 -7.09 27.09 -19.29
CA GLY A 74 -7.17 28.13 -20.32
C GLY A 74 -8.60 28.60 -20.64
N ILE A 75 -9.59 28.20 -19.84
CA ILE A 75 -10.98 28.65 -19.98
C ILE A 75 -11.18 29.86 -19.07
N GLN A 76 -11.76 30.94 -19.59
CA GLN A 76 -12.11 32.10 -18.76
C GLN A 76 -13.53 31.95 -18.19
N PRO A 77 -13.71 31.52 -16.94
CA PRO A 77 -15.04 31.35 -16.37
C PRO A 77 -15.72 32.70 -16.10
N VAL A 78 -17.04 32.72 -16.21
CA VAL A 78 -17.87 33.86 -15.81
C VAL A 78 -18.87 33.37 -14.77
N ARG A 79 -18.84 33.96 -13.57
CA ARG A 79 -19.89 33.73 -12.58
C ARG A 79 -21.19 34.33 -13.08
N GLU A 80 -22.18 33.47 -13.31
CA GLU A 80 -23.48 33.92 -13.78
C GLU A 80 -24.27 34.62 -12.65
N LYS A 81 -24.92 35.73 -12.99
CA LYS A 81 -25.68 36.57 -12.05
C LYS A 81 -27.02 37.00 -12.61
N VAL A 82 -27.08 37.29 -13.91
CA VAL A 82 -28.28 37.82 -14.57
C VAL A 82 -29.08 36.67 -15.17
N ASN A 83 -28.40 35.74 -15.83
CA ASN A 83 -29.01 34.64 -16.56
C ASN A 83 -29.00 33.34 -15.75
N MET A 84 -29.12 33.41 -14.42
CA MET A 84 -29.01 32.23 -13.55
C MET A 84 -30.08 31.18 -13.89
N GLU A 85 -31.33 31.60 -14.03
CA GLU A 85 -32.45 30.71 -14.37
C GLU A 85 -32.30 30.03 -15.74
N PRO A 86 -32.11 30.74 -16.87
CA PRO A 86 -31.93 30.08 -18.15
C PRO A 86 -30.62 29.27 -18.21
N SER A 87 -29.57 29.66 -17.49
CA SER A 87 -28.33 28.85 -17.41
C SER A 87 -28.54 27.52 -16.67
N TYR A 88 -29.47 27.47 -15.72
CA TYR A 88 -29.87 26.21 -15.09
C TYR A 88 -30.71 25.37 -16.06
N TRP A 89 -31.75 25.95 -16.68
CA TRP A 89 -32.63 25.22 -17.59
C TRP A 89 -31.91 24.71 -18.85
N GLY A 90 -30.92 25.45 -19.36
CA GLY A 90 -30.10 25.06 -20.50
C GLY A 90 -29.18 23.86 -20.25
N GLN A 91 -29.02 23.41 -18.99
CA GLN A 91 -28.30 22.17 -18.67
C GLN A 91 -29.15 20.92 -18.91
N LEU A 92 -30.48 21.07 -19.02
CA LEU A 92 -31.37 19.94 -19.23
C LEU A 92 -31.41 19.53 -20.71
N PRO A 93 -31.39 18.22 -21.02
CA PRO A 93 -31.52 17.76 -22.39
C PRO A 93 -32.78 18.29 -23.08
N GLY A 94 -32.63 18.80 -24.31
CA GLY A 94 -33.74 19.34 -25.12
C GLY A 94 -34.03 20.83 -24.90
N ASN A 95 -33.45 21.47 -23.89
CA ASN A 95 -33.70 22.88 -23.54
C ASN A 95 -32.72 23.85 -24.22
N MET A 96 -32.37 23.61 -25.48
CA MET A 96 -31.37 24.41 -26.19
C MET A 96 -31.76 25.89 -26.33
N ASP A 97 -33.06 26.19 -26.31
CA ASP A 97 -33.60 27.57 -26.36
C ASP A 97 -33.23 28.41 -25.13
N TYR A 98 -32.86 27.77 -24.01
CA TYR A 98 -32.43 28.45 -22.78
C TYR A 98 -30.92 28.72 -22.75
N ILE A 99 -30.16 28.30 -23.77
CA ILE A 99 -28.71 28.52 -23.82
C ILE A 99 -28.40 29.99 -24.10
N VAL A 100 -27.94 30.68 -23.06
CA VAL A 100 -27.59 32.12 -23.08
C VAL A 100 -26.13 32.40 -23.45
N ARG A 101 -25.22 31.44 -23.24
CA ARG A 101 -23.77 31.59 -23.46
C ARG A 101 -23.28 30.56 -24.45
N LYS A 102 -23.70 30.71 -25.71
CA LYS A 102 -23.25 29.86 -26.82
C LYS A 102 -21.99 30.41 -27.46
N ALA A 103 -21.05 29.52 -27.76
CA ALA A 103 -19.85 29.82 -28.54
C ALA A 103 -19.79 28.88 -29.73
N THR A 104 -19.43 29.41 -30.90
CA THR A 104 -19.17 28.55 -32.07
C THR A 104 -17.77 27.95 -31.93
N ILE A 105 -17.68 26.62 -31.89
CA ILE A 105 -16.41 25.90 -31.87
C ILE A 105 -16.35 24.92 -33.04
N ASN A 106 -15.15 24.54 -33.45
CA ASN A 106 -14.96 23.48 -34.43
C ASN A 106 -14.99 22.09 -33.76
N THR A 107 -15.16 21.04 -34.56
CA THR A 107 -15.22 19.65 -34.09
C THR A 107 -13.92 19.17 -33.44
N LEU A 108 -12.76 19.73 -33.80
CA LEU A 108 -11.48 19.40 -33.15
C LEU A 108 -11.44 19.89 -31.70
N ASN A 109 -11.83 21.15 -31.46
CA ASN A 109 -11.92 21.71 -30.11
C ASN A 109 -12.96 20.95 -29.28
N MET A 110 -14.09 20.57 -29.88
CA MET A 110 -15.10 19.73 -29.21
C MET A 110 -14.52 18.38 -28.79
N ALA A 111 -13.74 17.72 -29.65
CA ALA A 111 -13.10 16.45 -29.33
C ALA A 111 -12.13 16.58 -28.15
N SER A 112 -11.42 17.70 -28.02
CA SER A 112 -10.55 17.98 -26.86
C SER A 112 -11.31 18.11 -25.54
N PHE A 113 -12.55 18.61 -25.55
CA PHE A 113 -13.40 18.66 -24.35
C PHE A 113 -14.05 17.31 -24.00
N ALA A 114 -14.05 16.34 -24.92
CA ALA A 114 -14.67 15.03 -24.76
C ALA A 114 -13.64 13.92 -24.46
N SER A 115 -12.54 14.24 -23.75
CA SER A 115 -11.55 13.22 -23.37
C SER A 115 -12.17 12.24 -22.36
N GLN A 116 -12.44 11.01 -22.80
CA GLN A 116 -12.92 9.91 -21.94
C GLN A 116 -11.77 9.17 -21.24
N HIS A 117 -10.53 9.63 -21.42
CA HIS A 117 -9.37 9.08 -20.75
C HIS A 117 -9.23 9.75 -19.39
N ASN A 118 -9.73 9.09 -18.35
CA ASN A 118 -9.46 9.49 -16.98
C ASN A 118 -8.46 8.53 -16.33
N TYR A 119 -7.74 9.03 -15.34
CA TYR A 119 -6.83 8.20 -14.56
C TYR A 119 -7.62 7.15 -13.78
N PRO A 120 -7.02 5.97 -13.50
CA PRO A 120 -7.67 5.00 -12.64
C PRO A 120 -7.93 5.66 -11.29
N LEU A 121 -9.20 5.73 -10.89
CA LEU A 121 -9.60 6.25 -9.58
C LEU A 121 -9.45 5.19 -8.48
N GLY A 122 -9.33 3.91 -8.85
CA GLY A 122 -9.41 2.81 -7.87
C GLY A 122 -10.86 2.60 -7.40
N LYS A 123 -11.03 2.00 -6.22
CA LYS A 123 -12.35 1.71 -5.64
C LYS A 123 -12.46 2.29 -4.24
N ILE A 124 -13.44 3.16 -4.04
CA ILE A 124 -13.71 3.78 -2.73
C ILE A 124 -14.28 2.74 -1.74
N ARG A 125 -15.22 1.92 -2.21
CA ARG A 125 -15.91 0.90 -1.41
C ARG A 125 -15.94 -0.44 -2.15
N ASP A 126 -16.50 -1.46 -1.50
CA ASP A 126 -16.64 -2.82 -2.02
C ASP A 126 -15.30 -3.46 -2.40
N ASN A 127 -14.24 -3.10 -1.65
CA ASN A 127 -12.96 -3.80 -1.65
C ASN A 127 -13.01 -5.01 -0.71
N HIS A 128 -11.99 -5.86 -0.74
CA HIS A 128 -11.89 -7.02 0.16
C HIS A 128 -12.00 -6.64 1.65
N TRP A 129 -11.44 -5.49 2.04
CA TRP A 129 -11.55 -4.93 3.40
C TRP A 129 -12.66 -3.87 3.54
N GLY A 130 -13.59 -3.80 2.58
CA GLY A 130 -14.64 -2.79 2.53
C GLY A 130 -14.16 -1.50 1.88
N GLU A 131 -13.62 -0.57 2.66
CA GLU A 131 -13.16 0.73 2.15
C GLU A 131 -11.73 0.67 1.59
N TYR A 132 -11.35 1.69 0.82
CA TYR A 132 -9.97 1.89 0.36
C TYR A 132 -8.99 2.03 1.54
N VAL A 133 -7.73 1.68 1.37
CA VAL A 133 -6.69 1.79 2.41
C VAL A 133 -6.32 3.25 2.63
N THR A 134 -5.93 3.94 1.57
CA THR A 134 -5.57 5.36 1.60
C THR A 134 -5.77 6.02 0.24
N VAL A 135 -5.67 7.34 0.18
CA VAL A 135 -5.71 8.11 -1.08
C VAL A 135 -4.29 8.48 -1.47
N LEU A 136 -3.92 8.15 -2.71
CA LEU A 136 -2.68 8.57 -3.34
C LEU A 136 -2.99 9.58 -4.45
N ASP A 137 -2.00 10.38 -4.84
CA ASP A 137 -2.15 11.33 -5.94
C ASP A 137 -1.73 10.68 -7.27
N THR A 138 -2.52 10.89 -8.32
CA THR A 138 -2.12 10.52 -9.69
C THR A 138 -1.18 11.59 -10.26
N THR A 139 -0.56 11.31 -11.40
CA THR A 139 0.29 12.30 -12.07
C THR A 139 -0.48 13.52 -12.59
N SER A 140 -1.82 13.49 -12.56
CA SER A 140 -2.71 14.58 -12.96
C SER A 140 -3.35 15.32 -11.78
N GLY A 141 -2.95 15.06 -10.53
CA GLY A 141 -3.54 15.72 -9.37
C GLY A 141 -4.93 15.19 -9.00
N THR A 142 -5.30 13.99 -9.45
CA THR A 142 -6.60 13.36 -9.13
C THR A 142 -6.43 12.27 -8.08
N PRO A 143 -7.44 12.00 -7.25
CA PRO A 143 -7.33 11.00 -6.19
C PRO A 143 -7.31 9.57 -6.76
N PHE A 144 -6.38 8.74 -6.27
CA PHE A 144 -6.35 7.30 -6.44
C PHE A 144 -6.63 6.59 -5.12
N TYR A 145 -7.79 5.93 -5.03
CA TYR A 145 -8.21 5.17 -3.86
C TYR A 145 -7.51 3.81 -3.84
N PHE A 146 -6.36 3.76 -3.17
CA PHE A 146 -5.49 2.59 -3.12
C PHE A 146 -6.06 1.48 -2.24
N ASN A 147 -5.95 0.23 -2.71
CA ASN A 147 -6.18 -0.97 -1.91
C ASN A 147 -5.14 -2.03 -2.31
N PHE A 148 -4.75 -2.89 -1.36
CA PHE A 148 -3.79 -3.96 -1.63
C PHE A 148 -4.34 -5.08 -2.52
N HIS A 149 -5.66 -5.31 -2.48
CA HIS A 149 -6.23 -6.53 -3.00
C HIS A 149 -6.57 -6.44 -4.49
N VAL A 150 -6.15 -7.47 -5.22
CA VAL A 150 -6.78 -7.85 -6.48
C VAL A 150 -7.68 -9.03 -6.16
N ARG A 151 -9.01 -8.78 -6.15
CA ARG A 151 -10.03 -9.70 -5.61
C ARG A 151 -9.82 -9.92 -4.12
N ASP A 152 -9.28 -11.06 -3.73
CA ASP A 152 -9.05 -11.52 -2.35
C ASP A 152 -7.56 -11.61 -1.98
N VAL A 153 -6.65 -11.37 -2.93
CA VAL A 153 -5.20 -11.51 -2.70
C VAL A 153 -4.53 -10.13 -2.64
N GLY A 154 -3.84 -9.85 -1.52
CA GLY A 154 -3.24 -8.55 -1.19
C GLY A 154 -1.71 -8.47 -1.29
N HIS A 155 -1.06 -9.24 -2.16
CA HIS A 155 0.41 -9.22 -2.28
C HIS A 155 0.91 -7.88 -2.83
N THR A 156 1.91 -7.30 -2.15
CA THR A 156 2.47 -6.00 -2.50
C THR A 156 3.99 -6.07 -2.48
N LEU A 157 4.61 -5.50 -3.52
CA LEU A 157 6.06 -5.43 -3.68
C LEU A 157 6.48 -3.97 -3.84
N ILE A 158 7.35 -3.49 -2.95
CA ILE A 158 7.88 -2.12 -2.97
C ILE A 158 9.35 -2.19 -3.38
N ILE A 159 9.68 -1.64 -4.55
CA ILE A 159 11.04 -1.61 -5.11
C ILE A 159 11.51 -0.17 -5.22
N GLY A 160 12.79 0.07 -4.92
CA GLY A 160 13.43 1.36 -5.08
C GLY A 160 14.88 1.33 -4.59
N PRO A 161 15.73 2.29 -5.00
CA PRO A 161 17.11 2.36 -4.53
C PRO A 161 17.18 2.69 -3.03
N THR A 162 18.36 2.53 -2.43
CA THR A 162 18.62 2.96 -1.05
C THR A 162 18.32 4.46 -0.90
N GLY A 163 17.63 4.84 0.17
CA GLY A 163 17.24 6.23 0.42
C GLY A 163 15.97 6.72 -0.32
N ALA A 164 15.36 5.92 -1.21
CA ALA A 164 14.16 6.32 -1.95
C ALA A 164 12.85 6.31 -1.14
N GLY A 165 12.91 6.10 0.19
CA GLY A 165 11.73 6.11 1.04
C GLY A 165 10.92 4.81 1.06
N LYS A 166 11.49 3.66 0.66
CA LYS A 166 10.79 2.35 0.71
C LYS A 166 10.16 2.05 2.08
N THR A 167 10.96 2.14 3.14
CA THR A 167 10.51 1.90 4.52
C THR A 167 9.47 2.93 4.96
N VAL A 168 9.59 4.18 4.50
CA VAL A 168 8.61 5.23 4.78
C VAL A 168 7.26 4.89 4.15
N LEU A 169 7.25 4.52 2.86
CA LEU A 169 6.04 4.11 2.16
C LEU A 169 5.41 2.86 2.80
N MET A 170 6.24 1.86 3.13
CA MET A 170 5.77 0.65 3.79
C MET A 170 5.11 0.96 5.14
N ASN A 171 5.78 1.73 6.01
CA ASN A 171 5.26 2.11 7.32
C ASN A 171 3.98 2.95 7.19
N PHE A 172 3.92 3.87 6.21
CA PHE A 172 2.71 4.64 5.91
C PHE A 172 1.54 3.72 5.53
N LEU A 173 1.72 2.81 4.57
CA LEU A 173 0.68 1.88 4.15
C LEU A 173 0.25 0.93 5.30
N CYS A 174 1.19 0.50 6.13
CA CYS A 174 0.94 -0.30 7.33
C CYS A 174 0.14 0.47 8.40
N ALA A 175 0.42 1.76 8.59
CA ALA A 175 -0.32 2.64 9.49
C ALA A 175 -1.76 2.87 9.01
N GLU A 176 -1.93 3.21 7.73
CA GLU A 176 -3.25 3.40 7.10
C GLU A 176 -4.10 2.13 7.18
N ALA A 177 -3.48 0.96 7.05
CA ALA A 177 -4.15 -0.33 7.20
C ALA A 177 -4.69 -0.59 8.63
N GLN A 178 -4.19 0.11 9.66
CA GLN A 178 -4.65 -0.11 11.05
C GLN A 178 -6.12 0.21 11.25
N LYS A 179 -6.73 1.03 10.40
CA LYS A 179 -8.18 1.29 10.46
C LYS A 179 -9.03 0.02 10.27
N PHE A 180 -8.48 -1.01 9.63
CA PHE A 180 -9.11 -2.33 9.48
C PHE A 180 -8.78 -3.30 10.61
N LYS A 181 -8.01 -2.87 11.61
CA LYS A 181 -7.57 -3.68 12.76
C LYS A 181 -6.92 -5.02 12.36
N PRO A 182 -5.95 -5.07 11.41
CA PRO A 182 -5.30 -6.31 11.04
C PRO A 182 -4.50 -6.91 12.21
N ARG A 183 -4.09 -8.17 12.10
CA ARG A 183 -2.89 -8.65 12.82
C ARG A 183 -1.69 -8.41 11.92
N MET A 184 -0.66 -7.76 12.44
CA MET A 184 0.53 -7.39 11.70
C MET A 184 1.75 -8.06 12.33
N PHE A 185 2.51 -8.72 11.50
CA PHE A 185 3.83 -9.26 11.83
C PHE A 185 4.83 -8.55 10.93
N PHE A 186 5.78 -7.85 11.53
CA PHE A 186 6.73 -7.00 10.84
C PHE A 186 8.15 -7.52 11.10
N PHE A 187 8.78 -8.06 10.07
CA PHE A 187 10.16 -8.53 10.14
C PHE A 187 11.10 -7.41 9.70
N ASP A 188 11.82 -6.88 10.66
CA ASP A 188 12.63 -5.66 10.51
C ASP A 188 14.12 -5.99 10.41
N LYS A 189 14.85 -5.06 9.80
CA LYS A 189 16.30 -5.08 9.72
C LYS A 189 16.83 -3.68 9.97
N ASP A 190 17.94 -3.59 10.68
CA ASP A 190 18.62 -2.37 11.08
C ASP A 190 17.75 -1.45 11.97
N ARG A 191 16.82 -2.04 12.73
CA ARG A 191 15.90 -1.34 13.64
C ARG A 191 15.02 -0.26 13.00
N GLY A 192 14.69 -0.40 11.71
CA GLY A 192 13.87 0.56 10.96
C GLY A 192 12.43 0.75 11.48
N ALA A 193 11.93 -0.20 12.27
CA ALA A 193 10.58 -0.21 12.82
C ALA A 193 10.51 -0.09 14.35
N GLU A 194 11.65 0.10 15.04
CA GLU A 194 11.74 0.19 16.50
C GLU A 194 10.85 1.30 17.09
N ILE A 195 10.70 2.42 16.38
CA ILE A 195 9.81 3.52 16.78
C ILE A 195 8.37 3.29 16.27
N PHE A 196 8.24 2.73 15.07
CA PHE A 196 6.96 2.55 14.38
C PHE A 196 6.04 1.57 15.10
N ILE A 197 6.58 0.42 15.53
CA ILE A 197 5.79 -0.66 16.13
C ILE A 197 5.17 -0.22 17.48
N PRO A 198 5.93 0.37 18.43
CA PRO A 198 5.36 0.92 19.65
C PRO A 198 4.35 2.05 19.40
N ALA A 199 4.54 2.89 18.37
CA ALA A 199 3.58 3.94 18.03
C ALA A 199 2.19 3.38 17.62
N LEU A 200 2.14 2.12 17.18
CA LEU A 200 0.90 1.39 16.91
C LEU A 200 0.38 0.59 18.11
N ASN A 201 0.94 0.82 19.32
CA ASN A 201 0.74 -0.01 20.52
C ASN A 201 1.11 -1.49 20.30
N GLY A 202 2.11 -1.73 19.43
CA GLY A 202 2.65 -3.06 19.16
C GLY A 202 3.77 -3.46 20.11
N VAL A 203 4.19 -4.72 20.01
CA VAL A 203 5.34 -5.28 20.74
C VAL A 203 6.51 -5.39 19.76
N TYR A 204 7.66 -4.81 20.12
CA TYR A 204 8.89 -4.89 19.32
C TYR A 204 9.91 -5.76 20.05
N THR A 205 10.29 -6.88 19.44
CA THR A 205 11.21 -7.87 20.00
C THR A 205 12.51 -7.83 19.22
N VAL A 206 13.63 -7.59 19.91
CA VAL A 206 14.96 -7.67 19.31
C VAL A 206 15.49 -9.09 19.43
N ILE A 207 15.83 -9.71 18.30
CA ILE A 207 16.36 -11.06 18.26
C ILE A 207 17.87 -11.00 18.06
N ASP A 208 18.60 -11.19 19.16
CA ASP A 208 20.05 -11.15 19.20
C ASP A 208 20.59 -12.42 19.88
N PRO A 209 21.18 -13.37 19.12
CA PRO A 209 21.83 -14.57 19.65
C PRO A 209 22.87 -14.31 20.77
N GLY A 210 23.50 -13.13 20.79
CA GLY A 210 24.45 -12.72 21.81
C GLY A 210 23.80 -12.29 23.14
N LEU A 211 22.52 -11.92 23.10
CA LEU A 211 21.71 -11.51 24.25
C LEU A 211 20.66 -12.57 24.60
N LYS A 212 19.93 -12.34 25.69
CA LYS A 212 18.89 -13.24 26.15
C LYS A 212 17.60 -12.95 25.39
N CYS A 213 17.19 -13.85 24.50
CA CYS A 213 15.96 -13.70 23.71
C CYS A 213 14.69 -14.11 24.48
N ASN A 214 14.85 -14.87 25.58
CA ASN A 214 13.73 -15.42 26.36
C ASN A 214 12.74 -16.26 25.53
N PHE A 215 13.19 -16.91 24.46
CA PHE A 215 12.35 -17.87 23.75
C PHE A 215 12.37 -19.20 24.52
N ASN A 216 11.21 -19.83 24.66
CA ASN A 216 11.11 -21.19 25.16
C ASN A 216 9.86 -21.89 24.59
N PRO A 217 9.99 -22.53 23.42
CA PRO A 217 8.88 -23.25 22.79
C PRO A 217 8.35 -24.43 23.63
N LEU A 218 9.10 -24.91 24.62
CA LEU A 218 8.69 -26.01 25.50
C LEU A 218 7.59 -25.59 26.49
N GLN A 219 7.34 -24.28 26.64
CA GLN A 219 6.26 -23.72 27.47
C GLN A 219 4.88 -23.75 26.80
N LEU A 220 4.80 -24.11 25.52
CA LEU A 220 3.53 -24.28 24.81
C LEU A 220 2.62 -25.28 25.52
N GLU A 221 1.31 -25.16 25.25
CA GLU A 221 0.31 -26.09 25.79
C GLU A 221 0.45 -27.49 25.18
N ASP A 222 0.04 -28.52 25.93
CA ASP A 222 0.14 -29.90 25.47
C ASP A 222 -0.94 -30.22 24.42
N SER A 223 -0.57 -30.16 23.14
CA SER A 223 -1.43 -30.54 22.00
C SER A 223 -0.66 -31.37 20.97
N SER A 224 -1.39 -32.07 20.09
CA SER A 224 -0.80 -32.85 18.97
C SER A 224 0.03 -31.98 18.03
N GLU A 225 -0.43 -30.76 17.78
CA GLU A 225 0.19 -29.78 16.90
C GLU A 225 1.49 -29.27 17.54
N ASN A 226 1.45 -28.86 18.81
CA ASN A 226 2.61 -28.36 19.53
C ASN A 226 3.68 -29.44 19.72
N ARG A 227 3.29 -30.70 19.97
CA ARG A 227 4.23 -31.82 20.03
C ARG A 227 4.94 -32.07 18.71
N THR A 228 4.19 -32.03 17.60
CA THR A 228 4.77 -32.18 16.25
C THR A 228 5.74 -31.03 15.96
N PHE A 229 5.32 -29.80 16.26
CA PHE A 229 6.15 -28.61 16.11
C PHE A 229 7.46 -28.69 16.93
N ILE A 230 7.37 -28.99 18.24
CA ILE A 230 8.56 -29.11 19.11
C ILE A 230 9.47 -30.24 18.62
N LEU A 231 8.92 -31.36 18.12
CA LEU A 231 9.73 -32.44 17.55
C LEU A 231 10.54 -31.95 16.33
N GLU A 232 9.90 -31.27 15.38
CA GLU A 232 10.61 -30.69 14.23
C GLU A 232 11.62 -29.63 14.65
N TRP A 233 11.28 -28.79 15.62
CA TRP A 233 12.19 -27.79 16.17
C TRP A 233 13.42 -28.42 16.84
N LEU A 234 13.24 -29.44 17.68
CA LEU A 234 14.35 -30.18 18.27
C LEU A 234 15.24 -30.83 17.20
N ARG A 235 14.67 -31.35 16.10
CA ARG A 235 15.45 -31.87 14.98
C ARG A 235 16.35 -30.79 14.40
N VAL A 236 15.81 -29.60 14.12
CA VAL A 236 16.58 -28.47 13.59
C VAL A 236 17.74 -28.09 14.53
N LEU A 237 17.52 -28.09 15.85
CA LEU A 237 18.57 -27.80 16.83
C LEU A 237 19.72 -28.83 16.81
N VAL A 238 19.41 -30.12 16.67
CA VAL A 238 20.43 -31.20 16.67
C VAL A 238 21.02 -31.48 15.29
N THR A 239 20.59 -30.76 14.25
CA THR A 239 21.15 -30.83 12.89
C THR A 239 21.67 -29.48 12.41
N SER A 240 21.90 -28.53 13.33
CA SER A 240 22.26 -27.16 12.95
C SER A 240 23.62 -27.06 12.25
N ASN A 241 24.49 -28.08 12.34
CA ASN A 241 25.75 -28.16 11.59
C ASN A 241 25.69 -29.15 10.41
N GLY A 242 24.48 -29.52 9.97
CA GLY A 242 24.26 -30.42 8.83
C GLY A 242 24.36 -31.91 9.15
N GLU A 243 24.33 -32.28 10.43
CA GLU A 243 24.32 -33.67 10.84
C GLU A 243 23.01 -34.38 10.41
N SER A 244 23.08 -35.69 10.15
CA SER A 244 21.90 -36.50 9.86
C SER A 244 21.29 -37.13 11.11
N LEU A 245 20.01 -37.54 11.01
CA LEU A 245 19.27 -38.22 12.06
C LEU A 245 18.87 -39.63 11.62
N THR A 246 19.08 -40.60 12.51
CA THR A 246 18.65 -41.98 12.32
C THR A 246 17.19 -42.19 12.78
N ALA A 247 16.61 -43.35 12.48
CA ALA A 247 15.30 -43.72 13.04
C ALA A 247 15.32 -43.82 14.57
N GLN A 248 16.45 -44.23 15.15
CA GLN A 248 16.62 -44.30 16.60
C GLN A 248 16.68 -42.89 17.21
N ASP A 249 17.38 -41.95 16.58
CA ASP A 249 17.42 -40.56 17.04
C ASP A 249 16.02 -39.94 17.06
N ASN A 250 15.24 -40.16 16.00
CA ASN A 250 13.86 -39.70 15.92
C ASN A 250 12.97 -40.27 17.05
N LYS A 251 13.18 -41.53 17.42
CA LYS A 251 12.49 -42.16 18.54
C LYS A 251 12.87 -41.51 19.87
N ILE A 252 14.16 -41.22 20.08
CA ILE A 252 14.66 -40.52 21.28
C ILE A 252 14.09 -39.11 21.37
N LEU A 253 14.09 -38.34 20.27
CA LEU A 253 13.51 -37.00 20.24
C LEU A 253 12.01 -37.02 20.56
N SER A 254 11.25 -37.96 19.98
CA SER A 254 9.82 -38.13 20.29
C SER A 254 9.56 -38.48 21.77
N GLN A 255 10.43 -39.30 22.36
CA GLN A 255 10.40 -39.60 23.80
C GLN A 255 10.74 -38.37 24.64
N ALA A 256 11.71 -37.55 24.21
CA ALA A 256 12.08 -36.30 24.89
C ALA A 256 10.94 -35.28 24.89
N VAL A 257 10.23 -35.11 23.77
CA VAL A 257 9.02 -34.27 23.71
C VAL A 257 7.94 -34.78 24.67
N SER A 258 7.71 -36.10 24.68
CA SER A 258 6.75 -36.71 25.60
C SER A 258 7.16 -36.54 27.07
N GLY A 259 8.48 -36.60 27.35
CA GLY A 259 9.06 -36.33 28.66
C GLY A 259 8.86 -34.89 29.10
N ASN A 260 9.09 -33.92 28.22
CA ASN A 260 8.87 -32.49 28.50
C ASN A 260 7.45 -32.20 29.01
N PHE A 261 6.43 -32.73 28.33
CA PHE A 261 5.04 -32.47 28.72
C PHE A 261 4.61 -33.17 30.02
N ARG A 262 5.38 -34.15 30.51
CA ARG A 262 5.18 -34.74 31.84
C ARG A 262 5.77 -33.89 32.97
N LEU A 263 6.66 -32.95 32.65
CA LEU A 263 7.18 -31.98 33.61
C LEU A 263 6.11 -30.94 33.94
N GLU A 264 6.17 -30.39 35.16
CA GLU A 264 5.42 -29.18 35.48
C GLU A 264 5.86 -28.05 34.56
N LYS A 265 4.94 -27.13 34.24
CA LYS A 265 5.20 -26.06 33.26
C LYS A 265 6.48 -25.26 33.59
N LYS A 266 6.72 -24.95 34.88
CA LYS A 266 7.93 -24.26 35.35
C LYS A 266 9.25 -25.00 35.07
N ASP A 267 9.21 -26.33 34.91
CA ASP A 267 10.37 -27.19 34.70
C ASP A 267 10.56 -27.52 33.20
N ARG A 268 9.69 -27.03 32.30
CA ARG A 268 9.81 -27.22 30.86
C ARG A 268 10.86 -26.28 30.28
N ARG A 269 12.11 -26.72 30.30
CA ARG A 269 13.28 -25.96 29.84
C ARG A 269 14.25 -26.88 29.09
N LEU A 270 14.98 -26.34 28.12
CA LEU A 270 15.82 -27.15 27.23
C LEU A 270 16.91 -27.92 27.98
N SER A 271 17.51 -27.29 29.01
CA SER A 271 18.46 -27.93 29.94
C SER A 271 17.86 -29.09 30.76
N ASN A 272 16.54 -29.16 30.93
CA ASN A 272 15.88 -30.32 31.55
C ASN A 272 15.55 -31.39 30.50
N VAL A 273 15.33 -31.00 29.25
CA VAL A 273 15.03 -31.93 28.15
C VAL A 273 16.27 -32.72 27.72
N ILE A 274 17.48 -32.17 27.85
CA ILE A 274 18.73 -32.86 27.50
C ILE A 274 18.90 -34.21 28.19
N ALA A 275 18.36 -34.37 29.41
CA ALA A 275 18.41 -35.62 30.16
C ALA A 275 17.69 -36.78 29.44
N PHE A 276 16.70 -36.49 28.58
CA PHE A 276 16.00 -37.49 27.77
C PHE A 276 16.77 -37.87 26.50
N LEU A 277 17.82 -37.14 26.12
CA LEU A 277 18.57 -37.36 24.88
C LEU A 277 19.70 -38.38 25.01
N GLY A 278 19.90 -38.93 26.21
CA GLY A 278 20.89 -39.96 26.48
C GLY A 278 22.25 -39.41 26.95
N ILE A 279 23.28 -40.24 26.83
CA ILE A 279 24.61 -39.93 27.34
C ILE A 279 25.35 -39.03 26.36
N ASP A 280 25.96 -37.97 26.87
CA ASP A 280 26.85 -37.10 26.12
C ASP A 280 28.10 -37.88 25.67
N THR A 281 28.09 -38.25 24.40
CA THR A 281 29.18 -38.91 23.67
C THR A 281 29.39 -38.19 22.33
N PRO A 282 30.56 -38.31 21.69
CA PRO A 282 30.82 -37.64 20.43
C PRO A 282 29.73 -37.93 19.39
N ASN A 283 29.13 -36.86 18.84
CA ASN A 283 28.06 -36.90 17.84
C ASN A 283 26.70 -37.47 18.32
N SER A 284 26.50 -37.63 19.63
CA SER A 284 25.19 -37.94 20.22
C SER A 284 24.24 -36.74 20.18
N LEU A 285 22.93 -36.99 20.28
CA LEU A 285 21.92 -35.93 20.41
C LEU A 285 22.21 -34.98 21.57
N ALA A 286 22.65 -35.50 22.72
CA ALA A 286 23.03 -34.70 23.88
C ALA A 286 24.23 -33.78 23.57
N SER A 287 25.26 -34.28 22.88
CA SER A 287 26.41 -33.47 22.48
C SER A 287 26.05 -32.36 21.48
N ARG A 288 25.10 -32.63 20.57
CA ARG A 288 24.67 -31.66 19.54
C ARG A 288 23.82 -30.55 20.14
N ILE A 289 22.95 -30.90 21.10
CA ILE A 289 22.11 -29.89 21.77
C ILE A 289 22.89 -29.03 22.76
N ALA A 290 24.07 -29.47 23.21
CA ALA A 290 24.86 -28.82 24.27
C ALA A 290 25.12 -27.33 24.00
N MET A 291 25.24 -26.92 22.74
CA MET A 291 25.44 -25.52 22.36
C MET A 291 24.23 -24.61 22.67
N TRP A 292 23.04 -25.18 22.80
CA TRP A 292 21.77 -24.49 23.05
C TRP A 292 21.37 -24.48 24.53
N VAL A 293 22.17 -25.04 25.44
CA VAL A 293 21.81 -25.17 26.86
C VAL A 293 22.89 -24.64 27.80
N GLY A 294 22.48 -24.10 28.95
CA GLY A 294 23.39 -23.70 30.03
C GLY A 294 24.46 -22.69 29.59
N LYS A 295 25.71 -23.16 29.47
CA LYS A 295 26.88 -22.35 29.08
C LYS A 295 27.22 -22.47 27.59
N GLY A 296 26.38 -23.15 26.80
CA GLY A 296 26.53 -23.24 25.35
C GLY A 296 26.49 -21.87 24.69
N SER A 297 27.13 -21.76 23.51
CA SER A 297 27.28 -20.50 22.77
C SER A 297 25.95 -19.83 22.41
N HIS A 298 24.88 -20.61 22.26
CA HIS A 298 23.55 -20.13 21.84
C HIS A 298 22.48 -20.39 22.90
N ALA A 299 22.88 -20.73 24.14
CA ALA A 299 21.95 -21.08 25.21
C ALA A 299 20.97 -19.96 25.56
N LYS A 300 21.38 -18.71 25.35
CA LYS A 300 20.59 -17.52 25.64
C LYS A 300 19.34 -17.38 24.76
N ILE A 301 19.26 -18.09 23.64
CA ILE A 301 18.13 -18.03 22.73
C ILE A 301 16.95 -18.82 23.29
N PHE A 302 17.15 -20.11 23.61
CA PHE A 302 16.06 -21.06 23.87
C PHE A 302 16.05 -21.71 25.26
N ASP A 303 17.15 -21.69 26.01
CA ASP A 303 17.24 -22.31 27.34
C ASP A 303 16.75 -21.35 28.44
N ASN A 304 15.51 -20.87 28.30
CA ASN A 304 14.90 -19.88 29.19
C ASN A 304 13.80 -20.49 30.06
N GLU A 305 13.51 -19.89 31.21
CA GLU A 305 12.48 -20.38 32.14
C GLU A 305 11.07 -20.01 31.68
N VAL A 306 10.92 -18.80 31.14
CA VAL A 306 9.66 -18.24 30.67
C VAL A 306 9.83 -17.85 29.21
N ASP A 307 8.76 -18.05 28.45
CA ASP A 307 8.67 -17.68 27.05
C ASP A 307 8.12 -16.26 26.90
N ASP A 308 8.84 -15.38 26.21
CA ASP A 308 8.44 -13.98 26.02
C ASP A 308 7.48 -13.78 24.83
N ILE A 309 7.39 -14.74 23.91
CA ILE A 309 6.47 -14.68 22.78
C ILE A 309 5.05 -14.97 23.24
N ASP A 310 4.29 -13.91 23.41
CA ASP A 310 2.85 -13.97 23.65
C ASP A 310 2.12 -13.16 22.57
N LEU A 311 1.63 -13.89 21.58
CA LEU A 311 0.91 -13.32 20.43
C LEU A 311 -0.48 -12.80 20.80
N GLN A 312 -0.93 -12.95 22.05
CA GLN A 312 -2.21 -12.40 22.53
C GLN A 312 -2.04 -10.99 23.12
N LYS A 313 -0.82 -10.56 23.48
CA LYS A 313 -0.55 -9.24 24.08
C LYS A 313 -0.92 -8.06 23.18
N ALA A 314 -0.82 -8.23 21.87
CA ALA A 314 -1.05 -7.17 20.89
C ALA A 314 -1.61 -7.73 19.57
N ARG A 315 -1.90 -6.83 18.63
CA ARG A 315 -2.19 -7.19 17.23
C ARG A 315 -1.03 -6.87 16.29
N VAL A 316 -0.09 -6.03 16.72
CA VAL A 316 1.06 -5.60 15.94
C VAL A 316 2.33 -6.10 16.63
N PHE A 317 3.12 -6.87 15.91
CA PHE A 317 4.37 -7.45 16.38
C PHE A 317 5.49 -7.08 15.41
N GLY A 318 6.60 -6.60 15.95
CA GLY A 318 7.83 -6.35 15.21
C GLY A 318 8.94 -7.25 15.72
N PHE A 319 9.71 -7.84 14.81
CA PHE A 319 10.86 -8.68 15.12
C PHE A 319 12.08 -8.10 14.42
N ASP A 320 13.04 -7.59 15.19
CA ASP A 320 14.34 -7.19 14.63
C ASP A 320 15.19 -8.43 14.40
N MET A 321 15.54 -8.66 13.14
CA MET A 321 16.31 -9.82 12.71
C MET A 321 17.78 -9.46 12.48
N THR A 322 18.23 -8.26 12.86
CA THR A 322 19.51 -7.68 12.41
C THR A 322 20.70 -8.50 12.83
N GLU A 323 20.78 -8.87 14.11
CA GLU A 323 21.87 -9.69 14.64
C GLU A 323 21.66 -11.16 14.30
N LEU A 324 20.42 -11.66 14.31
CA LEU A 324 20.10 -13.03 13.90
C LEU A 324 20.57 -13.35 12.46
N LEU A 325 20.39 -12.42 11.51
CA LEU A 325 20.80 -12.62 10.12
C LEU A 325 22.33 -12.77 9.95
N LYS A 326 23.13 -12.38 10.96
CA LYS A 326 24.58 -12.57 10.98
C LYS A 326 24.99 -13.93 11.56
N ASP A 327 24.05 -14.68 12.14
CA ASP A 327 24.26 -15.99 12.73
C ASP A 327 23.43 -17.08 12.01
N PRO A 328 24.01 -17.72 10.97
CA PRO A 328 23.32 -18.74 10.18
C PRO A 328 22.83 -19.94 11.00
N VAL A 329 23.51 -20.25 12.11
CA VAL A 329 23.21 -21.43 12.94
C VAL A 329 21.89 -21.23 13.69
N SER A 330 21.64 -20.03 14.20
CA SER A 330 20.40 -19.69 14.90
C SER A 330 19.24 -19.33 13.98
N LEU A 331 19.52 -18.95 12.73
CA LEU A 331 18.50 -18.46 11.81
C LEU A 331 17.35 -19.46 11.60
N ALA A 332 17.67 -20.72 11.29
CA ALA A 332 16.67 -21.76 11.04
C ALA A 332 15.81 -22.09 12.26
N PRO A 333 16.37 -22.39 13.46
CA PRO A 333 15.55 -22.72 14.62
C PRO A 333 14.74 -21.52 15.13
N VAL A 334 15.22 -20.29 14.95
CA VAL A 334 14.45 -19.09 15.33
C VAL A 334 13.33 -18.79 14.35
N LEU A 335 13.55 -18.89 13.03
CA LEU A 335 12.48 -18.67 12.04
C LEU A 335 11.40 -19.75 12.05
N LEU A 336 11.75 -20.96 12.48
CA LEU A 336 10.79 -22.04 12.64
C LEU A 336 9.84 -21.79 13.81
N TYR A 337 10.33 -21.15 14.87
CA TYR A 337 9.58 -20.83 16.07
C TYR A 337 8.78 -19.53 15.92
#